data_AF-A0A659PLS7-F1
#
_entry.id   AF-A0A659PLS7-F1
#
_cell.length_a   1.000
_cell.length_b   1.000
_cell.length_c   1.000
_cell.angle_alpha   90.00
_cell.angle_beta   90.00
_cell.angle_gamma   90.00
#
_symmetry.space_group_name_H-M   'P 1'
#
loop_
_entity.id
_entity.type
_entity.pdbx_description
1 polymer ?
#
loop_
_entity_poly.entity_id
_entity_poly.type
_entity_poly.pdbx_seq_one_letter_code
_entity_poly.pdbx_strand_id
1 'polypeptide(L)'
;MLSLSKPLQEFYRLDKCLSKHGTRFEFVNDKEIICSPDESNTHTFVILEGVVSLVRGDKVLIGIVQAPFIFGLADGVAKKEAQYKLIAESGCIGYRLSSSQTLAIIEQNQLWREAFCWIVWK
;
A
#
# COMPACT_ATOMS: atom_id res chain seq x y z
N MET A 1 10.77 -23.38 4.45
CA MET A 1 10.37 -22.78 3.16
C MET A 1 9.45 -21.62 3.46
N LEU A 2 9.80 -20.40 3.06
CA LEU A 2 8.83 -19.29 3.05
C LEU A 2 7.80 -19.65 1.97
N SER A 3 6.53 -19.81 2.34
CA SER A 3 5.47 -20.07 1.37
C SER A 3 5.32 -18.86 0.44
N LEU A 4 5.28 -19.08 -0.87
CA LEU A 4 5.05 -18.05 -1.90
C LEU A 4 3.62 -17.47 -1.89
N SER A 5 2.77 -17.91 -0.96
CA SER A 5 1.41 -17.41 -0.80
C SER A 5 1.41 -15.99 -0.24
N LYS A 6 0.45 -15.19 -0.71
CA LYS A 6 0.18 -13.83 -0.20
C LYS A 6 0.10 -13.84 1.34
N PRO A 7 0.91 -13.05 2.07
CA PRO A 7 1.00 -13.08 3.52
C PRO A 7 -0.19 -12.34 4.16
N LEU A 8 -1.37 -12.96 4.05
CA LEU A 8 -2.64 -12.37 4.50
C LEU A 8 -2.70 -12.21 6.02
N GLN A 9 -2.10 -13.12 6.79
CA GLN A 9 -2.07 -12.99 8.25
C GLN A 9 -1.28 -11.76 8.69
N GLU A 10 -0.13 -11.54 8.06
CA GLU A 10 0.72 -10.37 8.28
C GLU A 10 0.00 -9.10 7.85
N PHE A 11 -0.71 -9.13 6.71
CA PHE A 11 -1.55 -8.03 6.28
C PHE A 11 -2.58 -7.64 7.34
N TYR A 12 -3.38 -8.60 7.84
CA TYR A 12 -4.42 -8.29 8.82
C TYR A 12 -3.87 -7.76 10.15
N ARG A 13 -2.66 -8.19 10.54
CA ARG A 13 -1.96 -7.63 11.71
C ARG A 13 -1.55 -6.18 11.49
N LEU A 14 -1.00 -5.87 10.32
CA LEU A 14 -0.65 -4.49 9.92
C LEU A 14 -1.91 -3.62 9.85
N ASP A 15 -2.93 -4.07 9.13
CA ASP A 15 -4.20 -3.36 8.95
C ASP A 15 -4.86 -3.01 10.30
N LYS A 16 -4.91 -3.96 11.24
CA LYS A 16 -5.48 -3.73 12.58
C LYS A 16 -4.86 -2.54 13.32
N CYS A 17 -3.57 -2.27 13.12
CA CYS A 17 -2.90 -1.14 13.76
C CYS A 17 -2.94 0.12 12.89
N LEU A 18 -2.64 0.01 11.60
CA LEU A 18 -2.55 1.15 10.68
C LEU A 18 -3.91 1.80 10.43
N SER A 19 -4.98 1.00 10.29
CA SER A 19 -6.31 1.47 9.93
C SER A 19 -6.97 2.38 10.98
N LYS A 20 -6.47 2.38 12.22
CA LYS A 20 -6.92 3.28 13.30
C LYS A 20 -6.48 4.73 13.09
N HIS A 21 -5.45 4.91 12.27
CA HIS A 21 -4.78 6.19 12.06
C HIS A 21 -4.88 6.69 10.61
N GLY A 22 -5.34 5.84 9.69
CA GLY A 22 -5.46 6.18 8.28
C GLY A 22 -6.69 7.02 7.95
N THR A 23 -6.53 7.93 7.00
CA THR A 23 -7.64 8.63 6.35
C THR A 23 -8.28 7.71 5.32
N ARG A 24 -9.54 7.37 5.54
CA ARG A 24 -10.32 6.48 4.67
C ARG A 24 -10.62 7.15 3.33
N PHE A 25 -10.69 6.33 2.28
CA PHE A 25 -11.21 6.72 0.97
C PHE A 25 -12.08 5.60 0.41
N GLU A 26 -13.02 6.00 -0.43
CA GLU A 26 -13.90 5.12 -1.19
C GLU A 26 -14.09 5.74 -2.57
N PHE A 27 -13.79 4.95 -3.59
CA PHE A 27 -13.95 5.30 -4.99
C PHE A 27 -14.99 4.37 -5.58
N VAL A 28 -16.02 4.93 -6.22
CA VAL A 28 -17.13 4.15 -6.80
C VAL A 28 -16.90 3.88 -8.27
N ASN A 29 -16.14 4.75 -8.95
CA ASN A 29 -15.91 4.70 -10.38
C ASN A 29 -14.59 3.99 -10.71
N ASP A 30 -14.49 3.48 -11.93
CA ASP A 30 -13.21 3.04 -12.48
C ASP A 30 -12.33 4.24 -12.84
N LYS A 31 -11.02 4.00 -12.87
CA LYS A 31 -9.95 4.90 -13.31
C LYS A 31 -9.66 6.11 -12.42
N GLU A 32 -10.16 6.13 -11.19
CA GLU A 32 -9.81 7.16 -10.22
C GLU A 32 -8.36 7.03 -9.72
N ILE A 33 -7.68 8.17 -9.54
CA ILE A 33 -6.28 8.20 -9.09
C ILE A 33 -6.27 8.13 -7.57
N ILE A 34 -5.82 7.00 -7.03
CA ILE A 34 -5.71 6.75 -5.59
C ILE A 34 -4.45 7.40 -5.02
N CYS A 35 -3.34 7.31 -5.75
CA CYS A 35 -2.05 7.88 -5.39
C CYS A 35 -1.47 8.61 -6.60
N SER A 36 -1.12 9.88 -6.42
CA SER A 36 -0.38 10.65 -7.42
C SER A 36 1.14 10.36 -7.34
N PRO A 37 1.90 10.67 -8.40
CA PRO A 37 3.37 10.57 -8.40
C PRO A 37 4.06 11.30 -7.23
N ASP A 38 3.51 12.44 -6.79
CA ASP A 38 4.07 13.23 -5.68
C ASP A 38 3.82 12.59 -4.31
N GLU A 39 2.71 11.86 -4.18
CA GLU A 39 2.33 11.18 -2.94
C GLU A 39 3.03 9.83 -2.79
N SER A 40 3.57 9.26 -3.88
CA SER A 40 4.05 7.87 -3.90
C SER A 40 5.18 7.58 -2.93
N ASN A 41 5.99 8.58 -2.60
CA ASN A 41 7.15 8.43 -1.71
C ASN A 41 6.89 8.97 -0.30
N THR A 42 5.74 9.60 -0.08
CA THR A 42 5.40 10.28 1.18
C THR A 42 4.26 9.62 1.94
N HIS A 43 3.52 8.73 1.29
CA HIS A 43 2.36 8.06 1.85
C HIS A 43 2.40 6.54 1.68
N THR A 44 1.80 5.85 2.64
CA THR A 44 1.42 4.45 2.55
C THR A 44 -0.06 4.37 2.22
N PHE A 45 -0.41 3.55 1.22
CA PHE A 45 -1.77 3.30 0.79
C PHE A 45 -2.11 1.84 1.06
N VAL A 46 -3.23 1.61 1.74
CA VAL A 46 -3.76 0.29 2.02
C VAL A 46 -5.08 0.13 1.28
N ILE A 47 -5.10 -0.80 0.33
CA ILE A 47 -6.27 -1.18 -0.45
C ILE A 47 -6.91 -2.39 0.23
N LEU A 48 -8.16 -2.24 0.65
CA LEU A 48 -8.92 -3.28 1.34
C LEU A 48 -9.84 -4.03 0.38
N GLU A 49 -10.43 -3.31 -0.57
CA GLU A 49 -11.30 -3.87 -1.61
C GLU A 49 -11.02 -3.21 -2.95
N GLY A 50 -11.26 -3.95 -4.03
CA GLY A 50 -11.08 -3.48 -5.40
C GLY A 50 -9.82 -4.00 -6.10
N VAL A 51 -9.61 -3.50 -7.31
CA VAL A 51 -8.45 -3.78 -8.17
C VAL A 51 -7.77 -2.47 -8.49
N VAL A 52 -6.44 -2.46 -8.44
CA VAL A 52 -5.65 -1.25 -8.72
C VAL A 52 -4.51 -1.54 -9.71
N SER A 53 -4.28 -0.60 -10.61
CA SER A 53 -3.11 -0.56 -11.49
C SER A 53 -1.99 0.25 -10.86
N LEU A 54 -0.78 -0.31 -10.86
CA LEU A 54 0.44 0.36 -10.48
C LEU A 54 1.18 0.83 -11.73
N VAL A 55 1.33 2.13 -11.90
CA VAL A 55 2.02 2.76 -13.03
C VAL A 55 3.25 3.49 -12.53
N ARG A 56 4.39 3.35 -13.20
CA ARG A 56 5.61 4.12 -12.91
C ARG A 56 5.68 5.34 -13.83
N GLY A 57 5.81 6.53 -13.25
CA GLY A 57 5.58 7.79 -13.96
C GLY A 57 4.19 7.81 -14.60
N ASP A 58 4.09 8.23 -15.86
CA ASP A 58 2.83 8.28 -16.60
C ASP A 58 2.71 7.26 -17.74
N LYS A 59 3.66 6.32 -17.87
CA LYS A 59 3.82 5.56 -19.12
C LYS A 59 3.91 4.05 -18.96
N VAL A 60 4.36 3.53 -17.82
CA VAL A 60 4.71 2.11 -17.68
C VAL A 60 3.82 1.44 -16.66
N LEU A 61 2.89 0.60 -17.12
CA LEU A 61 2.13 -0.30 -16.24
C LEU A 61 3.09 -1.36 -15.68
N ILE A 62 3.26 -1.35 -14.36
CA ILE A 62 4.12 -2.29 -13.63
C ILE A 62 3.34 -3.54 -13.23
N GLY A 63 2.05 -3.38 -12.94
CA GLY A 63 1.18 -4.50 -12.64
C GLY A 63 -0.23 -4.07 -12.26
N ILE A 64 -1.13 -5.05 -12.26
CA ILE A 64 -2.51 -4.93 -11.79
C ILE A 64 -2.62 -5.85 -10.58
N VAL A 65 -3.08 -5.32 -9.46
CA VAL A 65 -3.15 -6.05 -8.19
C VAL A 65 -4.53 -5.96 -7.57
N GLN A 66 -5.02 -7.10 -7.12
CA GLN A 66 -6.27 -7.20 -6.38
C GLN A 66 -6.03 -7.05 -4.87
N ALA A 67 -6.96 -6.36 -4.22
CA ALA A 67 -6.99 -6.25 -2.76
C ALA A 67 -6.95 -7.63 -2.07
N PRO A 68 -6.44 -7.74 -0.82
CA PRO A 68 -5.82 -6.65 -0.05
C PRO A 68 -4.43 -6.27 -0.58
N PHE A 69 -4.05 -5.00 -0.55
CA PHE A 69 -2.75 -4.56 -1.04
C PHE A 69 -2.17 -3.39 -0.24
N ILE A 70 -0.86 -3.38 0.01
CA ILE A 70 -0.15 -2.24 0.62
C ILE A 70 0.89 -1.71 -0.37
N PHE A 71 0.81 -0.41 -0.62
CA PHE A 71 1.76 0.40 -1.38
C PHE A 71 2.43 1.43 -0.46
N GLY A 72 3.67 1.82 -0.74
CA GLY A 72 4.39 2.81 0.07
C GLY A 72 5.11 2.27 1.32
N LEU A 73 4.83 1.03 1.74
CA LEU A 73 5.40 0.44 2.97
C LEU A 73 6.93 0.41 3.00
N ALA A 74 7.55 0.10 1.85
CA ALA A 74 9.00 0.05 1.71
C ALA A 74 9.64 1.45 1.57
N ASP A 75 8.84 2.46 1.17
CA ASP A 75 9.36 3.78 0.81
C ASP A 75 9.70 4.61 2.08
N GLY A 76 9.15 4.22 3.23
CA GLY A 76 9.61 4.70 4.53
C GLY A 76 10.97 4.10 4.98
N VAL A 77 11.35 2.94 4.45
CA VAL A 77 12.57 2.21 4.87
C VAL A 77 13.76 2.53 3.95
N ALA A 78 13.51 2.70 2.65
CA ALA A 78 14.51 3.09 1.67
C ALA A 78 13.95 4.18 0.75
N LYS A 79 14.67 5.30 0.60
CA LYS A 79 14.28 6.36 -0.35
C LYS A 79 14.27 5.78 -1.76
N LYS A 80 13.10 5.77 -2.41
CA LYS A 80 12.99 5.51 -3.84
C LYS A 80 12.98 6.83 -4.61
N GLU A 81 13.72 6.86 -5.71
CA GLU A 81 13.71 7.96 -6.67
C GLU A 81 12.53 7.86 -7.66
N ALA A 82 12.00 6.64 -7.87
CA ALA A 82 10.93 6.42 -8.84
C ALA A 82 9.56 6.84 -8.28
N GLN A 83 8.86 7.66 -9.06
CA GLN A 83 7.48 8.06 -8.77
C GLN A 83 6.49 7.04 -9.34
N TYR A 84 5.43 6.76 -8.59
CA TYR A 84 4.39 5.82 -8.99
C TYR A 84 3.00 6.42 -8.86
N LYS A 85 2.10 5.92 -9.68
CA LYS A 85 0.68 6.24 -9.67
C LYS A 85 -0.10 4.97 -9.37
N LEU A 86 -1.09 5.08 -8.48
CA LEU A 86 -2.10 4.05 -8.27
C LEU A 86 -3.42 4.50 -8.89
N ILE A 87 -4.01 3.63 -9.70
CA ILE A 87 -5.27 3.88 -10.38
C ILE A 87 -6.25 2.79 -9.99
N ALA A 88 -7.45 3.15 -9.55
CA ALA A 88 -8.53 2.21 -9.32
C ALA A 88 -9.01 1.64 -10.66
N GLU A 89 -9.11 0.32 -10.80
CA GLU A 89 -9.70 -0.33 -12.00
C GLU A 89 -11.15 -0.79 -11.75
N SER A 90 -11.60 -0.66 -10.50
CA SER A 90 -12.95 -0.95 -10.04
C SER A 90 -13.28 -0.01 -8.88
N GLY A 91 -14.50 -0.11 -8.35
CA GLY A 91 -14.79 0.41 -7.02
C GLY A 91 -13.72 -0.05 -6.02
N CYS A 92 -13.18 0.89 -5.25
CA CYS A 92 -11.98 0.68 -4.45
C CYS A 92 -12.14 1.32 -3.07
N ILE A 93 -11.91 0.54 -2.02
CA ILE A 93 -11.99 0.99 -0.63
C ILE A 93 -10.62 0.83 0.01
N GLY A 94 -10.21 1.82 0.77
CA GLY A 94 -8.92 1.79 1.44
C GLY A 94 -8.71 2.94 2.40
N TYR A 95 -7.46 3.12 2.79
CA TYR A 95 -7.02 4.27 3.54
C TYR A 95 -5.58 4.63 3.22
N ARG A 96 -5.22 5.86 3.55
CA ARG A 96 -3.84 6.36 3.43
C ARG A 96 -3.37 6.99 4.72
N LEU A 97 -2.06 6.98 4.92
CA LEU A 97 -1.37 7.63 6.02
C LEU A 97 0.03 8.03 5.54
N SER A 98 0.66 8.98 6.21
CA SER A 98 2.03 9.35 5.84
C SER A 98 3.00 8.20 6.11
N SER A 99 4.07 8.11 5.33
CA SER A 99 5.11 7.09 5.53
C SER A 99 5.75 7.21 6.91
N SER A 100 5.97 8.43 7.41
CA SER A 100 6.50 8.65 8.76
C SER A 100 5.59 8.09 9.85
N GLN A 101 4.28 8.33 9.74
CA GLN A 101 3.30 7.78 10.69
C GLN A 101 3.21 6.26 10.59
N THR A 102 3.30 5.70 9.38
CA THR A 102 3.33 4.25 9.15
C THR A 102 4.50 3.59 9.89
N LEU A 103 5.71 4.13 9.73
CA LEU A 103 6.90 3.62 10.40
C LEU A 103 6.78 3.72 11.91
N ALA A 104 6.30 4.85 12.43
CA ALA A 104 6.10 5.03 13.86
C ALA A 104 5.14 3.99 14.45
N ILE A 105 4.04 3.68 13.75
CA ILE A 105 3.08 2.65 14.18
C ILE A 105 3.72 1.26 14.15
N ILE A 106 4.48 0.93 13.09
CA ILE A 106 5.17 -0.36 12.97
C ILE A 106 6.16 -0.55 14.12
N GLU A 107 6.95 0.47 14.43
CA GLU A 107 7.94 0.47 15.51
C GLU A 107 7.26 0.28 16.87
N GLN A 108 6.26 1.12 17.19
CA GLN A 108 5.55 1.10 18.47
C GLN A 108 4.84 -0.23 18.74
N ASN A 109 4.37 -0.91 17.69
CA ASN A 109 3.65 -2.18 17.79
C ASN A 109 4.52 -3.41 17.48
N GLN A 110 5.83 -3.22 17.24
CA GLN A 110 6.78 -4.29 16.92
C GLN A 110 6.36 -5.15 15.72
N LEU A 111 5.79 -4.53 14.68
CA LEU A 111 5.23 -5.19 13.48
C LEU A 111 6.23 -5.32 12.33
N TRP A 112 7.53 -5.16 12.60
CA TRP A 112 8.56 -5.19 11.56
C TRP A 112 8.60 -6.52 10.81
N ARG A 113 8.41 -7.64 11.50
CA ARG A 113 8.37 -8.97 10.87
C ARG A 113 7.25 -9.04 9.84
N GLU A 114 6.04 -8.63 10.21
CA GLU A 114 4.87 -8.58 9.34
C GLU A 114 5.10 -7.66 8.15
N ALA A 115 5.65 -6.46 8.39
CA ALA A 115 5.98 -5.50 7.35
C ALA A 115 7.00 -6.07 6.34
N PHE A 116 8.08 -6.70 6.82
CA PHE A 116 9.08 -7.32 5.96
C PHE A 116 8.54 -8.51 5.18
N CYS A 117 7.73 -9.37 5.81
CA CYS A 117 7.05 -10.46 5.12
C CYS A 117 6.19 -9.94 3.96
N TRP A 118 5.48 -8.83 4.17
CA TRP A 118 4.70 -8.19 3.12
C TRP A 118 5.56 -7.60 1.99
N ILE A 119 6.65 -6.91 2.34
CA ILE A 119 7.54 -6.27 1.38
C ILE A 119 8.23 -7.30 0.47
N VAL A 120 8.73 -8.40 1.05
CA VAL A 120 9.53 -9.42 0.34
C VAL A 120 8.68 -10.37 -0.49
N TRP A 121 7.37 -10.49 -0.21
CA TRP A 121 6.47 -11.32 -1.01
C TRP A 121 6.26 -10.80 -2.45
N LYS A 122 6.49 -9.51 -2.70
CA LYS A 122 6.25 -8.90 -4.00
C LYS A 122 7.18 -9.39 -5.10
#